data_AF-A0A8T0MXL6-F1
#
_entry.id   AF-A0A8T0MXL6-F1
#
_cell.length_a   1.000
_cell.length_b   1.000
_cell.length_c   1.000
_cell.angle_alpha   90.00
_cell.angle_beta   90.00
_cell.angle_gamma   90.00
#
_symmetry.space_group_name_H-M   'P 1'
#
loop_
_entity.id
_entity.type
_entity.pdbx_description
1 polymer ?
#
loop_
_entity_poly.entity_id
_entity_poly.type
_entity_poly.pdbx_seq_one_letter_code
_entity_poly.pdbx_strand_id
1 'polypeptide(L)'
;MAAAARPSNAALLARLREGTAKFELLEDSAPAPEPAPSWPRLHCFARIAPSLRGGWSAALNKVEHYGVQRVTGDGRCMFRALAKGMAKNKGIPLTPREEVQDADDLRMAVKEIICDSETERQKFEEAVIAITVEQSLKRYCQRIRRPDFWAGESELLV
;
A
#
# COMPACT_ATOMS: atom_id res chain seq x y z
N MET A 1 21.56 -40.62 -26.24
CA MET A 1 21.32 -40.26 -24.83
C MET A 1 19.81 -40.18 -24.64
N ALA A 2 19.23 -40.98 -23.74
CA ALA A 2 17.79 -41.16 -23.61
C ALA A 2 17.11 -39.88 -23.10
N ALA A 3 16.07 -39.42 -23.78
CA ALA A 3 15.23 -38.32 -23.32
C ALA A 3 14.43 -38.77 -22.09
N ALA A 4 14.66 -38.15 -20.94
CA ALA A 4 13.89 -38.41 -19.74
C ALA A 4 12.43 -38.03 -19.97
N ALA A 5 11.52 -39.00 -19.84
CA ALA A 5 10.09 -38.76 -19.94
C ALA A 5 9.66 -37.75 -18.86
N ARG A 6 8.89 -36.73 -19.25
CA ARG A 6 8.31 -35.77 -18.30
C ARG A 6 7.44 -36.53 -17.29
N PRO A 7 7.68 -36.38 -15.98
CA PRO A 7 6.84 -37.02 -14.97
C PRO A 7 5.42 -36.46 -15.02
N SER A 8 4.44 -37.29 -14.68
CA SER A 8 3.04 -36.85 -14.59
C SER A 8 2.85 -35.86 -13.42
N ASN A 9 1.83 -35.01 -13.52
CA ASN A 9 1.51 -34.03 -12.48
C ASN A 9 1.27 -34.67 -11.11
N ALA A 10 0.67 -35.87 -11.07
CA ALA A 10 0.45 -36.61 -9.83
C ALA A 10 1.77 -37.00 -9.14
N ALA A 11 2.77 -37.46 -9.91
CA ALA A 11 4.08 -37.80 -9.38
C ALA A 11 4.85 -36.56 -8.90
N LEU A 12 4.70 -35.42 -9.58
CA LEU A 12 5.28 -34.15 -9.15
C LEU A 12 4.71 -33.67 -7.82
N LEU A 13 3.38 -33.72 -7.65
CA LEU A 13 2.70 -33.30 -6.43
C LEU A 13 3.05 -34.18 -5.23
N ALA A 14 3.21 -35.50 -5.43
CA ALA A 14 3.67 -36.41 -4.38
C ALA A 14 5.08 -36.03 -3.88
N ARG A 15 6.00 -35.76 -4.81
CA ARG A 15 7.37 -35.35 -4.45
C ARG A 15 7.45 -34.00 -3.73
N LEU A 16 6.56 -33.06 -4.08
CA LEU A 16 6.44 -31.79 -3.36
C LEU A 16 5.94 -32.02 -1.93
N ARG A 17 4.93 -32.87 -1.75
CA ARG A 17 4.39 -33.23 -0.42
C ARG A 17 5.44 -33.93 0.44
N GLU A 18 6.25 -34.79 -0.16
CA GLU A 18 7.30 -35.57 0.52
C GLU A 18 8.61 -34.78 0.70
N GLY A 19 8.71 -33.55 0.18
CA GLY A 19 9.92 -32.73 0.27
C GLY A 19 11.10 -33.23 -0.57
N THR A 20 10.86 -34.09 -1.56
CA THR A 20 11.90 -34.71 -2.42
C THR A 20 12.04 -34.05 -3.79
N ALA A 21 11.31 -32.96 -4.02
CA ALA A 21 11.40 -32.15 -5.25
C ALA A 21 12.71 -31.33 -5.27
N LYS A 22 13.34 -31.26 -6.45
CA LYS A 22 14.52 -30.42 -6.72
C LYS A 22 14.14 -29.40 -7.79
N PHE A 23 14.56 -28.15 -7.60
CA PHE A 23 14.33 -27.06 -8.53
C PHE A 23 15.69 -26.58 -9.06
N GLU A 24 15.76 -26.36 -10.36
CA GLU A 24 16.90 -25.71 -11.01
C GLU A 24 16.40 -24.39 -11.61
N LEU A 25 17.17 -23.32 -11.41
CA LEU A 25 16.95 -22.09 -12.15
C LEU A 25 17.45 -22.32 -13.59
N LEU A 26 16.56 -22.19 -14.56
CA LEU A 26 16.94 -22.08 -15.96
C LEU A 26 17.53 -20.68 -16.17
N GLU A 27 18.84 -20.61 -16.42
CA GLU A 27 19.47 -19.39 -16.90
C GLU A 27 19.05 -19.18 -18.36
N ASP A 28 18.27 -18.14 -18.62
CA ASP A 28 17.81 -17.76 -19.95
C ASP A 28 19.01 -17.25 -20.77
N SER A 29 19.65 -18.14 -21.52
CA SER A 29 20.66 -17.77 -22.52
C SER A 29 19.97 -17.16 -23.75
N ALA A 30 19.55 -15.90 -23.63
CA ALA A 30 19.23 -15.04 -24.77
C ALA A 30 20.49 -14.28 -25.22
N PRO A 31 20.79 -14.18 -26.53
CA PRO A 31 21.97 -13.46 -27.02
C PRO A 31 21.80 -11.95 -26.80
N ALA A 32 22.87 -11.31 -26.31
CA ALA A 32 22.91 -9.88 -26.01
C ALA A 32 22.70 -9.02 -27.28
N PRO A 33 21.87 -7.95 -27.24
CA PRO A 33 21.85 -6.97 -28.30
C PRO A 33 23.05 -6.01 -28.18
N GLU A 34 23.55 -5.59 -29.34
CA GLU A 34 24.68 -4.69 -29.59
C GLU A 34 24.73 -3.41 -28.73
N PRO A 35 25.92 -2.80 -28.52
CA PRO A 35 26.10 -1.71 -27.57
C PRO A 35 25.43 -0.41 -28.04
N ALA A 36 24.56 0.14 -27.19
CA ALA A 36 23.99 1.47 -27.35
C ALA A 36 25.05 2.59 -27.16
N PRO A 37 24.88 3.77 -27.79
CA PRO A 37 25.86 4.86 -27.73
C PRO A 37 26.03 5.40 -26.30
N SER A 38 27.28 5.69 -25.94
CA SER A 38 27.70 6.17 -24.63
C SER A 38 27.26 7.62 -24.39
N TRP A 39 26.40 7.83 -23.39
CA TRP A 39 26.09 9.16 -22.85
C TRP A 39 26.40 9.17 -21.33
N PRO A 40 26.81 10.33 -20.76
CA PRO A 40 27.45 10.38 -19.45
C PRO A 40 26.53 9.89 -18.32
N ARG A 41 27.08 9.04 -17.46
CA ARG A 41 26.46 8.43 -16.26
C ARG A 41 25.81 9.48 -15.35
N LEU A 42 24.48 9.48 -15.33
CA LEU A 42 23.69 9.84 -14.14
C LEU A 42 22.68 8.70 -13.94
N HIS A 43 22.93 7.88 -12.93
CA HIS A 43 22.10 6.73 -12.58
C HIS A 43 20.83 7.21 -11.88
N CYS A 44 19.70 7.14 -12.59
CA CYS A 44 18.36 7.14 -11.98
C CYS A 44 17.59 5.94 -12.55
N PHE A 45 17.10 5.09 -11.66
CA PHE A 45 16.29 3.92 -12.00
C PHE A 45 14.95 4.34 -12.62
N ALA A 46 14.53 3.58 -13.62
CA ALA A 46 13.25 3.63 -14.35
C ALA A 46 12.97 4.88 -15.21
N ARG A 47 13.27 4.76 -16.52
CA ARG A 47 12.63 5.59 -17.55
C ARG A 47 11.17 5.13 -17.70
N ILE A 48 10.22 5.94 -17.23
CA ILE A 48 8.84 5.86 -17.74
C ILE A 48 8.86 6.53 -19.11
N ALA A 49 8.71 5.74 -20.18
CA ALA A 49 8.56 6.29 -21.52
C ALA A 49 7.23 7.06 -21.62
N PRO A 50 7.19 8.26 -22.24
CA PRO A 50 5.93 8.90 -22.54
C PRO A 50 5.23 8.10 -23.64
N SER A 51 4.00 7.67 -23.35
CA SER A 51 3.15 6.88 -24.22
C SER A 51 2.79 7.65 -25.49
N LEU A 52 3.59 7.50 -26.54
CA LEU A 52 3.24 7.90 -27.90
C LEU A 52 2.33 6.82 -28.52
N ARG A 53 1.03 7.07 -28.40
CA ARG A 53 -0.01 6.77 -29.41
C ARG A 53 -0.03 5.32 -29.96
N GLY A 54 -0.84 4.45 -29.35
CA GLY A 54 -1.34 3.24 -30.04
C GLY A 54 -1.68 2.05 -29.15
N GLY A 55 -2.96 1.96 -28.74
CA GLY A 55 -3.63 0.71 -28.38
C GLY A 55 -3.23 0.04 -27.05
N TRP A 56 -3.96 0.32 -25.99
CA TRP A 56 -3.92 -0.52 -24.78
C TRP A 56 -4.60 -1.86 -25.09
N SER A 57 -3.87 -2.96 -24.99
CA SER A 57 -4.46 -4.31 -25.10
C SER A 57 -5.51 -4.49 -24.01
N ALA A 58 -6.63 -5.15 -24.32
CA ALA A 58 -7.75 -5.38 -23.40
C ALA A 58 -7.36 -6.10 -22.08
N ALA A 59 -6.18 -6.73 -22.02
CA ALA A 59 -5.60 -7.31 -20.81
C ALA A 59 -5.13 -6.27 -19.77
N LEU A 60 -4.78 -5.03 -20.18
CA LEU A 60 -4.45 -3.93 -19.26
C LEU A 60 -5.68 -3.22 -18.70
N ASN A 61 -6.87 -3.42 -19.27
CA ASN A 61 -8.13 -2.87 -18.74
C ASN A 61 -8.55 -3.53 -17.42
N LYS A 62 -7.89 -4.62 -17.00
CA LYS A 62 -8.07 -5.25 -15.68
C LYS A 62 -7.07 -4.77 -14.63
N VAL A 63 -6.13 -3.90 -14.99
CA VAL A 63 -5.17 -3.32 -14.05
C VAL A 63 -5.76 -2.02 -13.54
N GLU A 64 -5.96 -1.93 -12.23
CA GLU A 64 -6.37 -0.69 -11.59
C GLU A 64 -5.27 0.36 -11.79
N HIS A 65 -5.63 1.49 -12.39
CA HIS A 65 -4.68 2.57 -12.63
C HIS A 65 -4.76 3.58 -11.49
N TYR A 66 -3.68 3.69 -10.73
CA TYR A 66 -3.59 4.60 -9.60
C TYR A 66 -2.79 5.85 -9.95
N GLY A 67 -3.36 7.02 -9.67
CA GLY A 67 -2.67 8.29 -9.69
C GLY A 67 -2.23 8.67 -8.27
N VAL A 68 -0.93 8.95 -8.08
CA VAL A 68 -0.39 9.34 -6.77
C VAL A 68 -0.65 10.83 -6.52
N GLN A 69 -1.32 11.14 -5.42
CA GLN A 69 -1.49 12.51 -4.93
C GLN A 69 -0.67 12.71 -3.65
N ARG A 70 0.19 13.73 -3.63
CA ARG A 70 1.04 14.00 -2.47
C ARG A 70 0.27 14.65 -1.31
N VAL A 71 0.68 14.31 -0.10
CA VAL A 71 0.23 14.91 1.16
C VAL A 71 1.41 15.52 1.91
N THR A 72 1.15 16.53 2.72
CA THR A 72 2.17 17.14 3.58
C THR A 72 2.58 16.16 4.68
N GLY A 73 3.87 16.06 4.96
CA GLY A 73 4.44 15.21 6.02
C GLY A 73 4.56 15.91 7.37
N ASP A 74 3.45 16.39 7.93
CA ASP A 74 3.40 17.16 9.19
C ASP A 74 2.80 16.37 10.37
N GLY A 75 2.79 15.05 10.27
CA GLY A 75 2.15 14.14 11.23
C GLY A 75 0.68 13.84 10.93
N ARG A 76 -0.01 14.68 10.16
CA ARG A 76 -1.41 14.43 9.74
C ARG A 76 -1.54 13.65 8.44
N CYS A 77 -0.45 13.13 7.90
CA CYS A 77 -0.38 12.65 6.52
C CYS A 77 -1.44 11.59 6.19
N MET A 78 -1.74 10.67 7.12
CA MET A 78 -2.78 9.66 6.93
C MET A 78 -4.18 10.30 6.83
N PHE A 79 -4.56 11.14 7.80
CA PHE A 79 -5.86 11.81 7.79
C PHE A 79 -6.01 12.79 6.61
N ARG A 80 -4.93 13.48 6.20
CA ARG A 80 -4.90 14.31 4.98
C ARG A 80 -5.15 13.47 3.72
N ALA A 81 -4.58 12.26 3.65
CA ALA A 81 -4.79 11.35 2.53
C ALA A 81 -6.26 10.89 2.47
N LEU A 82 -6.87 10.58 3.61
CA LEU A 82 -8.29 10.26 3.70
C LEU A 82 -9.17 11.44 3.29
N ALA A 83 -8.93 12.64 3.83
CA ALA A 83 -9.69 13.84 3.49
C ALA A 83 -9.65 14.12 1.97
N LYS A 84 -8.47 14.06 1.36
CA LYS A 84 -8.31 14.18 -0.11
C LYS A 84 -9.04 13.08 -0.87
N GLY A 85 -8.92 11.83 -0.43
CA GLY A 85 -9.59 10.68 -1.04
C GLY A 85 -11.11 10.82 -1.00
N MET A 86 -11.67 11.20 0.15
CA MET A 86 -13.10 11.43 0.35
C MET A 86 -13.61 12.60 -0.50
N ALA A 87 -12.88 13.73 -0.53
CA ALA A 87 -13.22 14.87 -1.37
C ALA A 87 -13.21 14.50 -2.85
N LYS A 88 -12.18 13.78 -3.31
CA LYS A 88 -12.06 13.28 -4.68
C LYS A 88 -13.20 12.33 -5.05
N ASN A 89 -13.55 11.40 -4.16
CA ASN A 89 -14.67 10.46 -4.36
C ASN A 89 -16.01 11.20 -4.50
N LYS A 90 -16.18 12.32 -3.80
CA LYS A 90 -17.38 13.17 -3.88
C LYS A 90 -17.32 14.22 -5.00
N GLY A 91 -16.22 14.33 -5.73
CA GLY A 91 -16.00 15.37 -6.74
C GLY A 91 -15.94 16.80 -6.15
N ILE A 92 -15.62 16.92 -4.86
CA ILE A 92 -15.56 18.21 -4.16
C ILE A 92 -14.12 18.74 -4.23
N PRO A 93 -13.91 20.00 -4.68
CA PRO A 93 -12.60 20.61 -4.59
C PRO A 93 -12.23 20.87 -3.13
N LEU A 94 -10.99 20.57 -2.75
CA LEU A 94 -10.50 20.73 -1.38
C LEU A 94 -9.32 21.71 -1.36
N THR A 95 -9.45 22.82 -0.64
CA THR A 95 -8.34 23.75 -0.43
C THR A 95 -7.35 23.21 0.60
N PRO A 96 -6.09 23.68 0.62
CA PRO A 96 -5.09 23.23 1.60
C PRO A 96 -5.51 23.47 3.06
N ARG A 97 -6.32 24.50 3.33
CA ARG A 97 -6.81 24.82 4.68
C ARG A 97 -7.92 23.86 5.10
N GLU A 98 -8.87 23.59 4.20
CA GLU A 98 -9.93 22.59 4.44
C GLU A 98 -9.32 21.20 4.61
N GLU A 99 -8.30 20.85 3.82
CA GLU A 99 -7.56 19.58 4.00
C GLU A 99 -7.00 19.43 5.43
N VAL A 100 -6.47 20.50 6.03
CA VAL A 100 -5.98 20.45 7.42
C VAL A 100 -7.14 20.30 8.39
N GLN A 101 -8.22 21.06 8.19
CA GLN A 101 -9.38 21.05 9.06
C GLN A 101 -10.06 19.67 9.05
N ASP A 102 -10.37 19.15 7.87
CA ASP A 102 -10.96 17.82 7.68
C ASP A 102 -10.07 16.73 8.28
N ALA A 103 -8.74 16.84 8.14
CA ALA A 103 -7.82 15.89 8.75
C ALA A 103 -7.83 15.96 10.29
N ASP A 104 -7.90 17.16 10.86
CA ASP A 104 -8.02 17.34 12.31
C ASP A 104 -9.39 16.88 12.83
N ASP A 105 -10.47 17.08 12.07
CA ASP A 105 -11.82 16.62 12.42
C ASP A 105 -11.90 15.10 12.41
N LEU A 106 -11.36 14.43 11.38
CA LEU A 106 -11.24 12.96 11.34
C LEU A 106 -10.46 12.43 12.54
N ARG A 107 -9.32 13.05 12.87
CA ARG A 107 -8.51 12.67 14.04
C ARG A 107 -9.29 12.83 15.35
N MET A 108 -10.07 13.91 15.49
CA MET A 108 -10.88 14.15 16.68
C MET A 108 -12.05 13.18 16.77
N ALA A 109 -12.67 12.79 15.66
CA ALA A 109 -13.72 11.77 15.64
C ALA A 109 -13.20 10.41 16.15
N VAL A 110 -12.02 9.97 15.69
CA VAL A 110 -11.38 8.75 16.20
C VAL A 110 -11.11 8.87 17.70
N LYS A 111 -10.62 10.03 18.16
CA LYS A 111 -10.42 10.28 19.60
C LYS A 111 -11.74 10.18 20.37
N GLU A 112 -12.84 10.72 19.87
CA GLU A 112 -14.13 10.69 20.57
C GLU A 112 -14.61 9.25 20.77
N ILE A 113 -14.58 8.46 19.70
CA ILE A 113 -14.98 7.05 19.72
C ILE A 113 -14.07 6.24 20.65
N ILE A 114 -12.76 6.34 20.48
CA ILE A 114 -11.81 5.51 21.23
C ILE A 114 -11.59 6.01 22.66
N CYS A 115 -11.70 7.30 22.96
CA CYS A 115 -11.30 7.83 24.27
C CYS A 115 -12.46 8.20 25.18
N ASP A 116 -13.58 8.68 24.63
CA ASP A 116 -14.63 9.28 25.46
C ASP A 116 -15.82 8.35 25.70
N SER A 117 -16.10 7.43 24.77
CA SER A 117 -17.24 6.51 24.86
C SER A 117 -16.82 5.06 25.00
N GLU A 118 -17.04 4.47 26.18
CA GLU A 118 -16.74 3.05 26.40
C GLU A 118 -17.62 2.13 25.55
N THR A 119 -18.89 2.49 25.36
CA THR A 119 -19.84 1.71 24.55
C THR A 119 -19.52 1.76 23.06
N GLU A 120 -19.11 2.91 22.53
CA GLU A 120 -18.69 3.02 21.13
C GLU A 120 -17.35 2.32 20.92
N ARG A 121 -16.39 2.51 21.84
CA ARG A 121 -15.09 1.83 21.80
C ARG A 121 -15.20 0.31 21.68
N GLN A 122 -16.15 -0.31 22.39
CA GLN A 122 -16.35 -1.76 22.34
C GLN A 122 -16.73 -2.30 20.96
N LYS A 123 -17.26 -1.45 20.06
CA LYS A 123 -17.57 -1.85 18.67
C LYS A 123 -16.31 -2.00 17.82
N PHE A 124 -15.19 -1.45 18.26
CA PHE A 124 -13.91 -1.40 17.53
C PHE A 124 -12.84 -2.18 18.28
N GLU A 125 -13.14 -3.44 18.64
CA GLU A 125 -12.25 -4.29 19.42
C GLU A 125 -10.87 -4.45 18.76
N GLU A 126 -10.82 -4.64 17.44
CA GLU A 126 -9.58 -4.77 16.68
C GLU A 126 -8.70 -3.52 16.81
N ALA A 127 -9.28 -2.32 16.70
CA ALA A 127 -8.58 -1.06 16.90
C ALA A 127 -8.05 -0.93 18.33
N VAL A 128 -8.87 -1.29 19.33
CA VAL A 128 -8.50 -1.21 20.75
C VAL A 128 -7.35 -2.18 21.06
N ILE A 129 -7.38 -3.39 20.53
CA ILE A 129 -6.31 -4.37 20.68
C ILE A 129 -5.03 -3.83 20.04
N ALA A 130 -5.09 -3.36 18.79
CA ALA A 130 -3.94 -2.81 18.08
C ALA A 130 -3.28 -1.65 18.87
N ILE A 131 -4.09 -0.73 19.40
CA ILE A 131 -3.61 0.38 20.23
C ILE A 131 -2.98 -0.11 21.53
N THR A 132 -3.64 -1.05 22.22
CA THR A 132 -3.24 -1.48 23.57
C THR A 132 -2.03 -2.41 23.60
N VAL A 133 -1.75 -3.09 22.48
CA VAL A 133 -0.50 -3.86 22.29
C VAL A 133 0.72 -2.93 22.29
N GLU A 134 0.62 -1.74 21.70
CA GLU A 134 1.74 -0.81 21.61
C GLU A 134 1.88 0.09 22.85
N GLN A 135 0.76 0.53 23.43
CA GLN A 135 0.76 1.48 24.55
C GLN A 135 -0.55 1.44 25.35
N SER A 136 -0.54 1.96 26.58
CA SER A 136 -1.78 2.09 27.35
C SER A 136 -2.77 3.05 26.68
N LEU A 137 -4.07 2.75 26.79
CA LEU A 137 -5.14 3.57 26.22
C LEU A 137 -5.09 5.02 26.74
N LYS A 138 -4.71 5.22 28.01
CA LYS A 138 -4.50 6.54 28.61
C LYS A 138 -3.42 7.33 27.85
N ARG A 139 -2.29 6.70 27.53
CA ARG A 139 -1.20 7.34 26.78
C ARG A 139 -1.62 7.65 25.35
N TYR A 140 -2.32 6.72 24.69
CA TYR A 140 -2.91 6.93 23.38
C TYR A 140 -3.81 8.18 23.34
N CYS A 141 -4.78 8.25 24.27
CA CYS A 141 -5.75 9.34 24.34
C CYS A 141 -5.15 10.72 24.64
N GLN A 142 -3.95 10.77 25.21
CA GLN A 142 -3.18 12.01 25.36
C GLN A 142 -2.48 12.40 24.06
N ARG A 143 -1.93 11.41 23.32
CA ARG A 143 -1.17 11.63 22.09
C ARG A 143 -2.05 12.00 20.90
N ILE A 144 -3.18 11.31 20.69
CA ILE A 144 -4.06 11.53 19.54
C ILE A 144 -4.61 12.95 19.46
N ARG A 145 -4.64 13.69 20.58
CA ARG A 145 -5.06 15.10 20.62
C ARG A 145 -4.08 16.04 19.93
N ARG A 146 -2.83 15.60 19.76
CA ARG A 146 -1.80 16.46 19.21
C ARG A 146 -1.89 16.48 17.68
N PRO A 147 -1.72 17.66 17.06
CA PRO A 147 -1.76 17.79 15.61
C PRO A 147 -0.62 17.05 14.88
N ASP A 148 0.48 16.77 15.57
CA ASP A 148 1.63 16.00 15.07
C ASP A 148 1.50 14.48 15.35
N PHE A 149 0.32 14.00 15.73
CA PHE A 149 0.07 12.58 15.98
C PHE A 149 0.09 11.76 14.70
N TRP A 150 0.98 10.78 14.63
CA TRP A 150 1.08 9.86 13.50
C TRP A 150 0.07 8.73 13.67
N ALA A 151 -0.99 8.78 12.88
CA ALA A 151 -1.97 7.72 12.80
C ALA A 151 -1.52 6.61 11.83
N GLY A 152 -2.07 5.43 12.03
CA GLY A 152 -1.81 4.23 11.25
C GLY A 152 -3.05 3.35 11.10
N GLU A 153 -2.82 2.04 11.01
CA GLU A 153 -3.87 1.06 10.78
C GLU A 153 -4.95 1.07 11.87
N SER A 154 -4.58 1.23 13.14
CA SER A 154 -5.53 1.25 14.26
C SER A 154 -6.61 2.31 14.12
N GLU A 155 -6.27 3.50 13.61
CA GLU A 155 -7.23 4.58 13.43
C GLU A 155 -8.07 4.42 12.15
N LEU A 156 -7.66 3.58 11.20
CA LEU A 156 -8.45 3.23 10.01
C LEU A 156 -9.53 2.18 10.28
N LEU A 157 -9.40 1.45 11.40
CA LEU A 157 -10.36 0.45 11.85
C LEU A 157 -11.56 1.07 12.58
N VAL A 158 -11.58 2.39 12.76
CA VAL A 158 -12.61 3.17 13.48
C VAL A 158 -13.51 3.91 12.50
#